data_AF-A0A317Z3K2-F1
#
_entry.id   AF-A0A317Z3K2-F1
#
_cell.length_a   1.000
_cell.length_b   1.000
_cell.length_c   1.000
_cell.angle_alpha   90.00
_cell.angle_beta   90.00
_cell.angle_gamma   90.00
#
_symmetry.space_group_name_H-M   'P 1'
#
loop_
_entity.id
_entity.type
_entity.pdbx_description
1 polymer ?
#
loop_
_entity_poly.entity_id
_entity_poly.type
_entity_poly.pdbx_seq_one_letter_code
_entity_poly.pdbx_strand_id
1 'polypeptide(L)'
;SKKILTFKKWKDSSNQDYDLAIIKLDSKLGKKTGTLGLTSKISKDEEIETSGFPGDKSGEVQYKSNGNPKKITDNILYYYLDTFFGQSGSSVRNKQNKIIAVHTFGASDYNGGVRLNALKIDYIKHWMGTPV
;
A
#
# COMPACT_ATOMS: atom_id res chain seq x y z
N SER A 1 4.38 22.12 7.68
CA SER A 1 5.03 21.97 6.36
C SER A 1 4.66 20.61 5.78
N LYS A 2 4.09 20.60 4.58
CA LYS A 2 3.94 19.39 3.76
C LYS A 2 5.33 18.80 3.50
N LYS A 3 5.48 17.49 3.70
CA LYS A 3 6.73 16.77 3.43
C LYS A 3 6.41 15.45 2.75
N ILE A 4 7.22 15.09 1.75
CA ILE A 4 7.24 13.75 1.18
C ILE A 4 8.50 13.06 1.70
N LEU A 5 8.34 11.88 2.29
CA LEU A 5 9.41 11.05 2.84
C LEU A 5 9.40 9.73 2.09
N THR A 6 10.54 9.27 1.61
CA THR A 6 10.67 8.01 0.88
C THR A 6 12.03 7.38 1.15
N PHE A 7 12.19 6.11 0.76
CA PHE A 7 13.44 5.39 0.88
C PHE A 7 14.48 5.91 -0.12
N LYS A 8 15.74 6.05 0.31
CA LYS A 8 16.86 6.37 -0.59
C LYS A 8 16.95 5.38 -1.76
N LYS A 9 16.74 4.09 -1.51
CA LYS A 9 16.74 3.05 -2.56
C LYS A 9 15.72 3.34 -3.68
N TRP A 10 14.56 3.88 -3.36
CA TRP A 10 13.61 4.33 -4.38
C TRP A 10 14.09 5.60 -5.07
N LYS A 11 14.47 6.62 -4.29
CA LYS A 11 14.92 7.92 -4.81
C LYS A 11 16.12 7.81 -5.76
N ASP A 12 17.09 6.97 -5.42
CA ASP A 12 18.40 6.96 -6.08
C ASP A 12 18.47 5.92 -7.21
N SER A 13 17.60 4.90 -7.21
CA SER A 13 17.69 3.79 -8.17
C SER A 13 16.35 3.26 -8.68
N SER A 14 15.23 3.90 -8.31
CA SER A 14 13.87 3.43 -8.65
C SER A 14 13.64 1.96 -8.30
N ASN A 15 14.23 1.50 -7.19
CA ASN A 15 14.11 0.12 -6.76
C ASN A 15 12.66 -0.18 -6.34
N GLN A 16 11.99 -1.01 -7.14
CA GLN A 16 10.58 -1.37 -6.98
C GLN A 16 10.24 -1.97 -5.60
N ASP A 17 11.20 -2.61 -4.92
CA ASP A 17 11.02 -3.11 -3.54
C ASP A 17 10.73 -1.99 -2.52
N TYR A 18 10.98 -0.75 -2.91
CA TYR A 18 10.92 0.45 -2.09
C TYR A 18 10.05 1.56 -2.70
N ASP A 19 9.24 1.27 -3.73
CA ASP A 19 8.25 2.20 -4.31
C ASP A 19 7.15 2.53 -3.29
N LEU A 20 7.50 3.38 -2.33
CA LEU A 20 6.71 3.71 -1.17
C LEU A 20 7.13 5.08 -0.67
N ALA A 21 6.14 5.93 -0.40
CA ALA A 21 6.36 7.24 0.18
C ALA A 21 5.30 7.55 1.25
N ILE A 22 5.67 8.43 2.17
CA ILE A 22 4.75 9.07 3.10
C ILE A 22 4.57 10.52 2.68
N ILE A 23 3.31 10.94 2.62
CA ILE A 23 2.93 12.33 2.45
C ILE A 23 2.40 12.84 3.79
N LYS A 24 3.16 13.75 4.42
CA LYS A 24 2.74 14.41 5.66
C LYS A 24 1.84 15.59 5.33
N LEU A 25 0.61 15.53 5.80
CA LEU A 25 -0.36 16.62 5.69
C LEU A 25 -0.16 17.65 6.81
N ASP A 26 -0.53 18.90 6.53
CA ASP A 26 -0.54 19.97 7.54
C ASP A 26 -1.76 19.90 8.47
N SER A 27 -2.69 18.98 8.21
CA SER A 27 -3.91 18.77 9.01
C SER A 27 -3.95 17.37 9.62
N LYS A 28 -4.63 17.24 10.76
CA LYS A 28 -4.86 15.95 11.44
C LYS A 28 -6.08 15.23 10.85
N LEU A 29 -6.09 15.01 9.53
CA LEU A 29 -7.24 14.45 8.80
C LEU A 29 -7.76 13.13 9.39
N GLY A 30 -6.86 12.29 9.90
CA GLY A 30 -7.21 11.04 10.57
C GLY A 30 -8.12 11.19 11.79
N LYS A 31 -8.21 12.38 12.43
CA LYS A 31 -9.20 12.63 13.49
C LYS A 31 -10.64 12.71 12.98
N LYS A 32 -10.82 13.06 11.70
CA LYS A 32 -12.14 13.16 11.05
C LYS A 32 -12.53 11.84 10.36
N THR A 33 -11.57 11.18 9.71
CA THR A 33 -11.82 9.98 8.88
C THR A 33 -11.54 8.66 9.59
N GLY A 34 -10.83 8.69 10.71
CA GLY A 34 -10.13 7.52 11.23
C GLY A 34 -8.85 7.22 10.44
N THR A 35 -8.15 6.16 10.84
CA THR A 35 -6.91 5.66 10.21
C THR A 35 -6.94 4.15 10.08
N LEU A 36 -6.38 3.63 9.00
CA LEU A 36 -6.16 2.19 8.85
C LEU A 36 -4.93 1.75 9.65
N GLY A 37 -5.01 0.58 10.28
CA GLY A 37 -3.87 -0.03 10.95
C GLY A 37 -2.86 -0.60 9.96
N LEU A 38 -1.59 -0.70 10.35
CA LEU A 38 -0.53 -1.34 9.57
C LEU A 38 -0.21 -2.72 10.15
N THR A 39 0.12 -3.70 9.31
CA THR A 39 0.58 -5.00 9.77
C THR A 39 1.49 -5.67 8.75
N SER A 40 2.47 -6.43 9.23
CA SER A 40 3.29 -7.32 8.40
C SER A 40 2.75 -8.74 8.30
N LYS A 41 1.73 -9.05 9.12
CA LYS A 41 1.05 -10.35 9.17
C LYS A 41 0.15 -10.51 7.96
N ILE A 42 0.43 -11.55 7.20
CA ILE A 42 -0.36 -11.95 6.04
C ILE A 42 -0.29 -13.49 5.92
N SER A 43 -1.40 -14.11 5.53
CA SER A 43 -1.46 -15.53 5.14
C SER A 43 -1.58 -15.66 3.63
N LYS A 44 -1.08 -16.75 3.03
CA LYS A 44 -1.33 -17.02 1.60
C LYS A 44 -2.80 -17.37 1.32
N ASP A 45 -3.48 -17.94 2.31
CA ASP A 45 -4.84 -18.49 2.16
C ASP A 45 -5.93 -17.50 2.59
N GLU A 46 -5.57 -16.26 2.95
CA GLU A 46 -6.56 -15.25 3.28
C GLU A 46 -7.00 -14.45 2.03
N GLU A 47 -8.28 -14.13 1.96
CA GLU A 47 -8.77 -13.09 1.06
C GLU A 47 -8.23 -11.72 1.50
N ILE A 48 -7.81 -10.95 0.51
CA ILE A 48 -7.32 -9.58 0.65
C ILE A 48 -8.17 -8.65 -0.22
N GLU A 49 -8.15 -7.37 0.09
CA GLU A 49 -8.87 -6.35 -0.68
C GLU A 49 -8.01 -5.14 -1.00
N THR A 50 -8.28 -4.49 -2.13
CA THR A 50 -7.74 -3.16 -2.45
C THR A 50 -8.88 -2.19 -2.70
N SER A 51 -8.66 -0.90 -2.41
CA SER A 51 -9.62 0.14 -2.73
C SER A 51 -8.94 1.43 -3.14
N GLY A 52 -9.39 2.01 -4.24
CA GLY A 52 -8.83 3.21 -4.83
C GLY A 52 -9.61 3.65 -6.08
N PHE A 53 -8.94 4.37 -6.98
CA PHE A 53 -9.59 5.15 -8.04
C PHE A 53 -9.13 4.68 -9.44
N PRO A 54 -9.68 3.56 -9.96
CA PRO A 54 -9.32 3.06 -11.28
C PRO A 54 -9.84 3.98 -12.39
N GLY A 55 -8.97 4.29 -13.35
CA GLY A 55 -9.22 5.27 -14.42
C GLY A 55 -10.19 4.81 -15.50
N ASP A 56 -10.38 3.50 -15.69
CA ASP A 56 -11.44 2.95 -16.55
C ASP A 56 -12.85 3.20 -15.98
N LYS A 57 -12.93 3.63 -14.71
CA LYS A 57 -14.15 4.06 -14.02
C LYS A 57 -14.15 5.55 -13.69
N SER A 58 -13.62 6.38 -14.60
CA SER A 58 -13.41 7.84 -14.50
C SER A 58 -12.44 8.34 -13.43
N GLY A 59 -12.06 7.53 -12.45
CA GLY A 59 -11.10 7.90 -11.40
C GLY A 59 -11.64 8.83 -10.31
N GLU A 60 -12.94 9.14 -10.32
CA GLU A 60 -13.57 10.03 -9.34
C GLU A 60 -14.30 9.26 -8.22
N VAL A 61 -14.62 8.00 -8.47
CA VAL A 61 -15.31 7.11 -7.54
C VAL A 61 -14.34 6.06 -7.03
N GLN A 62 -14.41 5.77 -5.73
CA GLN A 62 -13.62 4.70 -5.15
C GLN A 62 -14.25 3.34 -5.46
N TYR A 63 -13.46 2.43 -6.02
CA TYR A 63 -13.85 1.04 -6.27
C TYR A 63 -13.05 0.09 -5.40
N LYS A 64 -13.66 -1.05 -5.11
CA LYS A 64 -13.08 -2.12 -4.31
C LYS A 64 -12.94 -3.38 -5.15
N SER A 65 -11.83 -4.08 -4.96
CA SER A 65 -11.54 -5.39 -5.56
C SER A 65 -11.08 -6.33 -4.45
N ASN A 66 -11.53 -7.59 -4.49
CA ASN A 66 -11.16 -8.65 -3.57
C ASN A 66 -10.49 -9.80 -4.34
N GLY A 67 -9.67 -10.57 -3.67
CA GLY A 67 -8.95 -11.69 -4.27
C GLY A 67 -7.95 -12.28 -3.30
N ASN A 68 -6.98 -13.04 -3.81
CA ASN A 68 -6.03 -13.76 -2.97
C ASN A 68 -4.57 -13.39 -3.28
N PRO A 69 -3.67 -13.52 -2.29
CA PRO A 69 -2.24 -13.49 -2.53
C PRO A 69 -1.82 -14.55 -3.55
N LYS A 70 -1.00 -14.15 -4.53
CA LYS A 70 -0.33 -15.05 -5.48
C LYS A 70 1.01 -15.51 -4.92
N LYS A 71 1.81 -14.56 -4.44
CA LYS A 71 3.16 -14.80 -3.93
C LYS A 71 3.50 -13.74 -2.90
N ILE A 72 4.11 -14.17 -1.81
CA ILE A 72 4.57 -13.30 -0.72
C ILE A 72 6.08 -13.39 -0.69
N THR A 73 6.77 -12.26 -0.89
CA THR A 73 8.22 -12.15 -0.69
C THR A 73 8.51 -11.23 0.51
N ASP A 74 9.79 -10.99 0.79
CA ASP A 74 10.17 -10.06 1.84
C ASP A 74 9.74 -8.62 1.53
N ASN A 75 9.75 -8.23 0.26
CA ASN A 75 9.53 -6.84 -0.16
C ASN A 75 8.27 -6.59 -0.97
N ILE A 76 7.77 -7.59 -1.69
CA ILE A 76 6.65 -7.45 -2.61
C ILE A 76 5.56 -8.45 -2.26
N LEU A 77 4.32 -7.98 -2.31
CA LEU A 77 3.14 -8.81 -2.30
C LEU A 77 2.56 -8.85 -3.71
N TYR A 78 2.45 -10.04 -4.28
CA TYR A 78 1.80 -10.30 -5.56
C TYR A 78 0.40 -10.88 -5.31
N TYR A 79 -0.59 -10.53 -6.12
CA TYR A 79 -1.98 -10.91 -5.90
C TYR A 79 -2.82 -10.94 -7.17
N TYR A 80 -3.98 -11.58 -7.06
CA TYR A 80 -5.04 -11.66 -8.07
C TYR A 80 -6.16 -10.65 -7.80
N LEU A 81 -5.80 -9.41 -7.45
CA LEU A 81 -6.75 -8.30 -7.32
C LEU A 81 -6.86 -7.60 -8.66
N ASP A 82 -8.06 -7.42 -9.18
CA ASP A 82 -8.27 -6.59 -10.37
C ASP A 82 -7.96 -5.12 -10.06
N THR A 83 -7.10 -4.53 -10.89
CA THR A 83 -6.71 -3.11 -10.82
C THR A 83 -6.54 -2.55 -12.22
N PHE A 84 -6.65 -1.23 -12.34
CA PHE A 84 -6.37 -0.50 -13.58
C PHE A 84 -5.50 0.73 -13.28
N PHE A 85 -4.96 1.38 -14.32
CA PHE A 85 -4.26 2.65 -14.17
C PHE A 85 -5.07 3.63 -13.33
N GLY A 86 -4.43 4.32 -12.38
CA GLY A 86 -5.09 5.13 -11.36
C GLY A 86 -5.15 4.47 -9.97
N GLN A 87 -5.00 3.15 -9.88
CA GLN A 87 -4.92 2.44 -8.60
C GLN A 87 -3.55 2.58 -7.89
N SER A 88 -2.54 3.19 -8.51
CA SER A 88 -1.22 3.41 -7.91
C SER A 88 -1.32 4.10 -6.55
N GLY A 89 -0.70 3.51 -5.52
CA GLY A 89 -0.76 4.00 -4.15
C GLY A 89 -1.96 3.49 -3.32
N SER A 90 -2.87 2.72 -3.92
CA SER A 90 -4.02 2.15 -3.20
C SER A 90 -3.58 1.16 -2.12
N SER A 91 -4.28 1.18 -0.99
CA SER A 91 -3.99 0.26 0.11
C SER A 91 -4.47 -1.16 -0.24
N VAL A 92 -3.60 -2.14 -0.06
CA VAL A 92 -3.96 -3.56 -0.04
C VAL A 92 -4.09 -3.98 1.42
N ARG A 93 -5.22 -4.59 1.78
CA ARG A 93 -5.68 -4.81 3.15
C ARG A 93 -6.03 -6.27 3.39
N ASN A 94 -5.75 -6.75 4.60
CA ASN A 94 -6.14 -8.09 5.03
C ASN A 94 -7.57 -8.13 5.60
N LYS A 95 -8.04 -9.31 6.04
CA LYS A 95 -9.40 -9.47 6.60
C LYS A 95 -9.70 -8.62 7.84
N GLN A 96 -8.68 -8.20 8.59
CA GLN A 96 -8.84 -7.30 9.74
C GLN A 96 -8.76 -5.82 9.33
N ASN A 97 -8.87 -5.53 8.03
CA ASN A 97 -8.83 -4.18 7.48
C ASN A 97 -7.52 -3.44 7.80
N LYS A 98 -6.40 -4.18 7.90
CA LYS A 98 -5.07 -3.60 8.12
C LYS A 98 -4.29 -3.61 6.80
N ILE A 99 -3.56 -2.52 6.54
CA ILE A 99 -2.71 -2.39 5.37
C ILE A 99 -1.54 -3.37 5.48
N ILE A 100 -1.38 -4.18 4.44
CA ILE A 100 -0.33 -5.20 4.27
C ILE A 100 0.60 -4.89 3.09
N ALA A 101 0.13 -4.10 2.12
CA ALA A 101 0.94 -3.61 1.01
C ALA A 101 0.35 -2.31 0.43
N VAL A 102 1.14 -1.60 -0.37
CA VAL A 102 0.71 -0.48 -1.20
C VAL A 102 0.82 -0.90 -2.67
N HIS A 103 -0.27 -0.83 -3.43
CA HIS A 103 -0.30 -1.21 -4.84
C HIS A 103 0.57 -0.29 -5.69
N THR A 104 1.45 -0.85 -6.54
CA THR A 104 2.40 -0.07 -7.35
C THR A 104 2.49 -0.51 -8.80
N PHE A 105 2.12 -1.74 -9.14
CA PHE A 105 2.24 -2.22 -10.53
C PHE A 105 1.24 -3.32 -10.87
N GLY A 106 1.08 -3.54 -12.17
CA GLY A 106 0.36 -4.66 -12.75
C GLY A 106 1.15 -5.41 -13.82
N ALA A 107 0.79 -6.67 -14.01
CA ALA A 107 1.29 -7.56 -15.05
C ALA A 107 0.09 -8.26 -15.73
N SER A 108 0.35 -9.12 -16.72
CA SER A 108 -0.68 -9.78 -17.53
C SER A 108 -1.68 -10.63 -16.72
N ASP A 109 -1.19 -11.31 -15.68
CA ASP A 109 -1.95 -12.33 -14.93
C ASP A 109 -1.90 -12.11 -13.41
N TYR A 110 -1.34 -10.99 -12.96
CA TYR A 110 -1.27 -10.61 -11.55
C TYR A 110 -0.97 -9.13 -11.37
N ASN A 111 -1.26 -8.62 -10.19
CA ASN A 111 -0.86 -7.30 -9.75
C ASN A 111 0.07 -7.40 -8.54
N GLY A 112 0.70 -6.30 -8.17
CA GLY A 112 1.58 -6.30 -7.02
C GLY A 112 1.82 -4.93 -6.41
N GLY A 113 2.40 -5.00 -5.21
CA GLY A 113 2.65 -3.83 -4.40
C GLY A 113 3.77 -4.04 -3.40
N VAL A 114 4.34 -2.93 -2.93
CA VAL A 114 5.35 -2.95 -1.87
C VAL A 114 4.72 -3.48 -0.59
N ARG A 115 5.18 -4.64 -0.12
CA ARG A 115 4.75 -5.27 1.11
C ARG A 115 5.25 -4.48 2.32
N LEU A 116 4.37 -4.27 3.29
CA LEU A 116 4.70 -3.69 4.59
C LEU A 116 5.31 -4.76 5.52
N ASN A 117 6.59 -5.06 5.34
CA ASN A 117 7.34 -5.85 6.31
C ASN A 117 7.65 -5.03 7.59
N ALA A 118 8.20 -5.70 8.62
CA ALA A 118 8.48 -5.05 9.92
C ALA A 118 9.37 -3.80 9.76
N LEU A 119 10.45 -3.90 8.99
CA LEU A 119 11.37 -2.79 8.73
C LEU A 119 10.66 -1.58 8.12
N LYS A 120 9.83 -1.79 7.08
CA LYS A 120 9.09 -0.72 6.43
C LYS A 120 8.07 -0.07 7.37
N ILE A 121 7.40 -0.88 8.20
CA ILE A 121 6.49 -0.36 9.23
C ILE A 121 7.23 0.51 10.24
N ASP A 122 8.43 0.12 10.66
CA ASP A 122 9.23 0.90 11.61
C ASP A 122 9.68 2.24 11.00
N TYR A 123 10.13 2.25 9.74
CA TYR A 123 10.39 3.50 9.02
C TYR A 123 9.14 4.38 8.92
N ILE A 124 7.97 3.81 8.64
CA ILE A 124 6.72 4.55 8.58
C ILE A 124 6.40 5.20 9.94
N LYS A 125 6.48 4.43 11.04
CA LYS A 125 6.24 4.94 12.39
C LYS A 125 7.22 6.06 12.77
N HIS A 126 8.51 5.86 12.47
CA HIS A 126 9.54 6.85 12.69
C HIS A 126 9.24 8.16 11.94
N TRP A 127 8.86 8.09 10.66
CA TRP A 127 8.47 9.24 9.85
C TRP A 127 7.17 9.92 10.30
N MET A 128 6.24 9.16 10.88
CA MET A 128 5.04 9.69 11.52
C MET A 128 5.34 10.42 12.84
N GLY A 129 6.53 10.24 13.41
CA GLY A 129 6.89 10.74 14.74
C GLY A 129 6.27 9.93 15.88
N THR A 130 5.87 8.68 15.60
CA THR A 130 5.43 7.72 16.62
C THR A 130 6.66 6.98 17.14
N PRO A 131 6.92 6.95 18.46
CA PRO A 131 8.01 6.14 19.02
C PRO A 131 7.86 4.68 18.58
N VAL A 132 8.97 4.08 18.14
CA VAL A 132 9.08 2.64 17.83
C VAL A 132 9.19 1.82 19.09
#